data_AF-A0A4P5SP99-F1
#
_entry.id   AF-A0A4P5SP99-F1
#
_cell.length_a   1.000
_cell.length_b   1.000
_cell.length_c   1.000
_cell.angle_alpha   90.00
_cell.angle_beta   90.00
_cell.angle_gamma   90.00
#
_symmetry.space_group_name_H-M   'P 1'
#
loop_
_entity.id
_entity.type
_entity.pdbx_description
1 polymer ?
#
loop_
_entity_poly.entity_id
_entity_poly.type
_entity_poly.pdbx_seq_one_letter_code
_entity_poly.pdbx_strand_id
1 'polypeptide(L)'
;MGAQDTEDMLSAAQFTMKKADTPAKLSLLRSLTQNKIMAHSKNGKNYYIYADAAQCQCLYAGTEINYQQYQQIRLAKNIADDQLAAAEMNQSAMMNWGGWGPWGPGFY
;
A
#
# COMPACT_ATOMS: atom_id res chain seq x y z
N MET A 1 4.24 0.53 5.09
CA MET A 1 4.07 0.65 3.63
C MET A 1 5.01 1.72 3.12
N GLY A 2 5.93 1.33 2.23
CA GLY A 2 6.80 2.27 1.54
C GLY A 2 6.05 3.03 0.43
N ALA A 3 6.71 4.03 -0.17
CA ALA A 3 6.18 4.72 -1.35
C ALA A 3 5.97 3.74 -2.52
N GLN A 4 6.91 2.83 -2.75
CA GLN A 4 6.83 1.79 -3.80
C GLN A 4 5.61 0.88 -3.64
N ASP A 5 5.34 0.38 -2.42
CA ASP A 5 4.13 -0.42 -2.16
C ASP A 5 2.86 0.33 -2.55
N THR A 6 2.83 1.64 -2.28
CA THR A 6 1.67 2.48 -2.54
C THR A 6 1.49 2.69 -4.04
N GLU A 7 2.56 2.94 -4.77
CA GLU A 7 2.57 3.07 -6.23
C GLU A 7 2.10 1.80 -6.95
N ASP A 8 2.52 0.62 -6.47
CA ASP A 8 2.08 -0.66 -7.02
C ASP A 8 0.57 -0.88 -6.83
N MET A 9 0.07 -0.58 -5.62
CA MET A 9 -1.36 -0.69 -5.34
C MET A 9 -2.19 0.33 -6.13
N LEU A 10 -1.67 1.55 -6.34
CA LEU A 10 -2.31 2.56 -7.18
C LEU A 10 -2.38 2.09 -8.64
N SER A 11 -1.30 1.50 -9.15
CA SER A 11 -1.24 0.93 -10.49
C SER A 11 -2.22 -0.22 -10.66
N ALA A 12 -2.28 -1.14 -9.69
CA ALA A 12 -3.25 -2.24 -9.66
C ALA A 12 -4.71 -1.72 -9.61
N ALA A 13 -4.96 -0.64 -8.87
CA ALA A 13 -6.24 0.06 -8.80
C ALA A 13 -6.58 0.89 -10.06
N GLN A 14 -5.77 0.79 -11.11
CA GLN A 14 -5.95 1.48 -12.40
C GLN A 14 -5.85 3.01 -12.28
N PHE A 15 -5.08 3.53 -11.33
CA PHE A 15 -4.70 4.94 -11.36
C PHE A 15 -3.79 5.20 -12.57
N THR A 16 -3.96 6.37 -13.18
CA THR A 16 -3.08 6.81 -14.26
C THR A 16 -1.86 7.51 -13.70
N MET A 17 -0.68 6.96 -13.96
CA MET A 17 0.59 7.59 -13.64
C MET A 17 0.94 8.66 -14.68
N LYS A 18 1.40 9.83 -14.21
CA LYS A 18 1.92 10.93 -15.01
C LYS A 18 3.26 11.37 -14.44
N LYS A 19 4.30 11.30 -15.26
CA LYS A 19 5.64 11.77 -14.89
C LYS A 19 5.74 13.29 -14.97
N ALA A 20 6.43 13.90 -14.01
CA ALA A 20 6.82 15.30 -14.05
C ALA A 20 8.11 15.46 -14.88
N ASP A 21 7.97 15.31 -16.20
CA ASP A 21 9.06 15.36 -17.18
C ASP A 21 9.62 16.78 -17.44
N THR A 22 8.99 17.84 -16.94
CA THR A 22 9.48 19.21 -17.06
C THR A 22 9.72 19.85 -15.68
N PRO A 23 10.65 20.82 -15.57
CA PRO A 23 10.88 21.56 -14.32
C PRO A 23 9.62 22.23 -13.78
N ALA A 24 8.75 22.73 -14.66
CA ALA A 24 7.46 23.31 -14.29
C ALA A 24 6.52 22.27 -13.67
N LYS A 25 6.39 21.08 -14.28
CA LYS A 25 5.59 19.99 -13.72
C LYS A 25 6.17 19.48 -12.40
N LEU A 26 7.49 19.44 -12.26
CA LEU A 26 8.15 19.00 -11.02
C LEU A 26 7.95 20.00 -9.88
N SER A 27 8.00 21.30 -10.18
CA SER A 27 7.69 22.36 -9.21
C SER A 27 6.23 22.25 -8.73
N LEU A 28 5.28 22.06 -9.65
CA LEU A 28 3.89 21.81 -9.31
C LEU A 28 3.73 20.53 -8.49
N LEU A 29 4.39 19.44 -8.89
CA LEU A 29 4.35 18.17 -8.17
C LEU A 29 4.83 18.32 -6.72
N ARG A 30 5.93 19.06 -6.48
CA ARG A 30 6.47 19.35 -5.15
C ARG A 30 5.56 20.20 -4.29
N SER A 31 4.70 21.03 -4.90
CA SER A 31 3.72 21.84 -4.18
C SER A 31 2.54 21.02 -3.64
N LEU A 32 2.31 19.81 -4.18
CA LEU A 32 1.28 18.91 -3.69
C LEU A 32 1.70 18.23 -2.39
N THR A 33 0.73 17.70 -1.65
CA THR A 33 1.01 16.85 -0.50
C THR A 33 1.66 15.54 -0.97
N GLN A 34 2.90 15.31 -0.53
CA GLN A 34 3.68 14.14 -0.93
C GLN A 34 3.21 12.88 -0.18
N ASN A 35 3.27 11.73 -0.84
CA ASN A 35 3.03 10.40 -0.27
C ASN A 35 1.66 10.22 0.40
N LYS A 36 0.65 10.98 -0.05
CA LYS A 36 -0.74 10.90 0.45
C LYS A 36 -1.71 11.01 -0.71
N ILE A 37 -2.80 10.24 -0.65
CA ILE A 37 -3.92 10.39 -1.57
C ILE A 37 -4.79 11.55 -1.10
N MET A 38 -4.95 12.55 -1.96
CA MET A 38 -5.80 13.71 -1.74
C MET A 38 -7.01 13.64 -2.67
N ALA A 39 -8.21 13.88 -2.13
CA ALA A 39 -9.42 14.03 -2.92
C ALA A 39 -9.52 15.48 -3.44
N HIS A 40 -9.83 15.62 -4.72
CA HIS A 40 -10.01 16.90 -5.39
C HIS A 40 -11.30 16.85 -6.20
N SER A 41 -12.26 17.71 -5.89
CA SER A 41 -13.49 17.81 -6.67
C SER A 41 -13.31 18.79 -7.83
N LYS A 42 -13.67 18.39 -9.04
CA LYS A 42 -13.64 19.23 -10.24
C LYS A 42 -14.86 18.94 -11.10
N ASN A 43 -15.64 19.97 -11.42
CA ASN A 43 -16.85 19.85 -12.26
C ASN A 43 -17.84 18.78 -11.75
N GLY A 44 -18.03 18.69 -10.43
CA GLY A 44 -18.92 17.71 -9.81
C GLY A 44 -18.40 16.27 -9.81
N LYS A 45 -17.14 16.04 -10.19
CA LYS A 45 -16.48 14.72 -10.13
C LYS A 45 -15.32 14.75 -9.14
N ASN A 46 -15.22 13.71 -8.32
CA ASN A 46 -14.11 13.54 -7.40
C ASN A 46 -12.95 12.80 -8.07
N TYR A 47 -11.77 13.39 -7.95
CA TYR A 47 -10.50 12.82 -8.39
C TYR A 47 -9.61 12.59 -7.19
N TYR A 48 -8.84 11.51 -7.23
CA TYR A 48 -7.92 11.13 -6.17
C TYR A 48 -6.52 11.22 -6.73
N ILE A 49 -5.64 11.93 -6.03
CA ILE A 49 -4.30 12.26 -6.50
C ILE A 49 -3.28 11.84 -5.46
N TYR A 50 -2.27 11.11 -5.88
CA TYR A 50 -1.07 10.79 -5.10
C TYR A 50 0.15 11.38 -5.80
N ALA A 51 1.04 12.03 -5.06
CA ALA A 51 2.25 12.65 -5.59
C ALA A 51 3.50 12.09 -4.90
N ASP A 52 4.50 11.73 -5.70
CA ASP A 52 5.84 11.42 -5.23
C ASP A 52 6.88 12.16 -6.08
N ALA A 53 7.37 13.27 -5.56
CA ALA A 53 8.44 14.08 -6.16
C ALA A 53 9.86 13.60 -5.79
N ALA A 54 10.01 12.66 -4.86
CA ALA A 54 11.29 12.25 -4.28
C ALA A 54 11.83 10.96 -4.91
N GLN A 55 10.96 10.01 -5.26
CA GLN A 55 11.35 8.72 -5.85
C GLN A 55 11.09 8.70 -7.36
N CYS A 56 9.83 8.57 -7.77
CA CYS A 56 9.47 8.43 -9.19
C CYS A 56 9.35 9.77 -9.94
N GLN A 57 9.26 10.90 -9.22
CA GLN A 57 8.89 12.21 -9.77
C GLN A 57 7.59 12.14 -10.58
N CYS A 58 6.59 11.48 -10.01
CA CYS A 58 5.35 11.13 -10.70
C CYS A 58 4.11 11.41 -9.83
N LEU A 59 2.99 11.49 -10.53
CA LEU A 59 1.66 11.70 -9.95
C LEU A 59 0.75 10.59 -10.44
N TYR A 60 0.01 9.98 -9.52
CA TYR A 60 -1.05 9.04 -9.85
C TYR A 60 -2.40 9.76 -9.69
N ALA A 61 -3.24 9.69 -10.71
CA ALA A 61 -4.60 10.24 -10.68
C ALA A 61 -5.64 9.17 -11.01
N GLY A 62 -6.70 9.13 -10.21
CA GLY A 62 -7.80 8.18 -10.36
C GLY A 62 -9.15 8.83 -10.08
N THR A 63 -10.21 8.14 -10.46
CA THR A 63 -11.59 8.47 -10.09
C THR A 63 -11.96 7.86 -8.74
N GLU A 64 -13.17 8.11 -8.28
CA GLU A 64 -13.72 7.46 -7.08
C GLU A 64 -13.73 5.93 -7.18
N ILE A 65 -14.03 5.36 -8.35
CA ILE A 65 -13.99 3.91 -8.57
C ILE A 65 -12.56 3.38 -8.36
N ASN A 66 -11.55 4.08 -8.89
CA ASN A 66 -10.15 3.69 -8.69
C ASN A 66 -9.78 3.75 -7.21
N TYR A 67 -10.22 4.78 -6.49
CA TYR A 67 -9.95 4.91 -5.07
C TYR A 67 -10.59 3.78 -4.25
N GLN A 68 -11.82 3.38 -4.56
CA GLN A 68 -12.45 2.23 -3.93
C GLN A 68 -11.67 0.93 -4.17
N GLN A 69 -11.20 0.70 -5.40
CA GLN A 69 -10.36 -0.46 -5.73
C GLN A 69 -9.04 -0.44 -4.95
N TYR A 70 -8.39 0.72 -4.85
CA TYR A 70 -7.19 0.88 -4.03
C TYR A 70 -7.42 0.51 -2.56
N GLN A 71 -8.55 0.93 -1.99
CA GLN A 71 -8.89 0.60 -0.60
C GLN A 71 -9.10 -0.91 -0.41
N GLN A 72 -9.72 -1.60 -1.39
CA GLN A 72 -9.87 -3.05 -1.36
C GLN A 72 -8.52 -3.77 -1.45
N ILE A 73 -7.64 -3.34 -2.36
CA ILE A 73 -6.29 -3.90 -2.52
C ILE A 73 -5.48 -3.72 -1.23
N ARG A 74 -5.55 -2.54 -0.60
CA ARG A 74 -4.89 -2.29 0.68
C ARG A 74 -5.37 -3.20 1.79
N LEU A 75 -6.68 -3.40 1.89
CA LEU A 75 -7.24 -4.29 2.90
C LEU A 75 -6.78 -5.73 2.68
N ALA A 76 -6.84 -6.21 1.43
CA ALA A 76 -6.39 -7.55 1.07
C ALA A 76 -4.89 -7.77 1.40
N LYS A 77 -4.04 -6.77 1.13
CA LYS A 77 -2.61 -6.82 1.48
C LYS A 77 -2.39 -6.90 2.99
N ASN A 78 -3.07 -6.07 3.77
CA ASN A 78 -2.97 -6.13 5.23
C ASN A 78 -3.38 -7.51 5.78
N ILE A 79 -4.48 -8.08 5.27
CA ILE A 79 -4.92 -9.41 5.70
C ILE A 79 -3.88 -10.49 5.36
N ALA A 80 -3.29 -10.42 4.16
CA ALA A 80 -2.25 -11.36 3.75
C ALA A 80 -1.00 -11.22 4.65
N ASP A 81 -0.57 -10.00 4.94
CA ASP A 81 0.57 -9.73 5.81
C ASP A 81 0.31 -10.25 7.25
N ASP A 82 -0.90 -10.04 7.78
CA ASP A 82 -1.32 -10.55 9.09
C ASP A 82 -1.32 -12.08 9.14
N GLN A 83 -1.78 -12.75 8.09
CA GLN A 83 -1.77 -14.21 7.99
C GLN A 83 -0.36 -14.78 7.95
N LEU A 84 0.55 -14.13 7.21
CA LEU A 84 1.95 -14.53 7.15
C LEU A 84 2.62 -14.37 8.52
N ALA A 85 2.42 -13.22 9.19
CA ALA A 85 2.94 -12.99 10.53
C ALA A 85 2.39 -14.02 11.53
N ALA A 86 1.10 -14.35 11.47
CA ALA A 86 0.50 -15.39 12.31
C ALA A 86 1.09 -16.79 12.06
N ALA A 87 1.37 -17.13 10.80
CA ALA A 87 1.99 -18.40 10.45
C ALA A 87 3.45 -18.49 10.97
N GLU A 88 4.23 -17.42 10.85
CA GLU A 88 5.59 -17.33 11.40
C GLU A 88 5.60 -17.42 12.93
N MET A 89 4.65 -16.73 13.60
CA MET A 89 4.45 -16.84 15.04
C MET A 89 4.08 -18.26 15.46
N ASN A 90 3.20 -18.94 14.72
CA ASN A 90 2.83 -20.33 15.03
C ASN A 90 4.02 -21.30 14.84
N GLN A 91 4.80 -21.13 13.77
CA GLN A 91 6.01 -21.93 13.54
C GLN A 91 7.08 -21.69 14.60
N SER A 92 7.36 -20.43 14.94
CA SER A 92 8.32 -20.09 15.99
C SER A 92 7.84 -20.55 17.38
N ALA A 93 6.54 -20.47 17.67
CA ALA A 93 5.95 -21.04 18.88
C ALA A 93 6.13 -22.56 18.91
N MET A 94 5.83 -23.29 17.83
CA MET A 94 6.06 -24.75 17.72
C MET A 94 7.54 -25.11 17.91
N MET A 95 8.46 -24.37 17.30
CA MET A 95 9.91 -24.61 17.41
C MET A 95 10.42 -24.30 18.83
N ASN A 96 9.92 -23.25 19.47
CA ASN A 96 10.25 -22.89 20.87
C ASN A 96 9.65 -23.91 21.86
N TRP A 97 8.43 -24.40 21.59
CA TRP A 97 7.82 -25.49 22.37
C TRP A 97 8.62 -26.81 22.27
N GLY A 98 9.30 -27.04 21.15
CA GLY A 98 10.25 -28.14 20.97
C GLY A 98 11.48 -28.10 21.89
N GLY A 99 11.78 -26.95 22.52
CA GLY A 99 12.87 -26.78 23.48
C GLY A 99 12.52 -27.13 24.94
N TRP A 100 11.24 -27.36 25.26
CA TRP A 100 10.77 -27.56 26.65
C TRP A 100 10.74 -29.01 27.14
N GLY A 101 11.17 -30.00 26.35
CA GLY A 101 11.16 -31.40 26.81
C GLY A 101 9.73 -31.93 27.11
N PRO A 102 9.58 -33.12 27.72
CA PRO A 102 8.62 -34.16 27.33
C PRO A 102 7.15 -33.85 27.67
N TRP A 103 6.52 -33.09 26.80
CA TRP A 103 5.06 -32.97 26.68
C TRP A 103 4.65 -33.24 25.22
N GLY A 104 5.27 -34.26 24.61
CA GLY A 104 4.87 -34.85 23.33
C GLY A 104 3.57 -35.67 23.44
N PRO A 105 3.07 -36.29 22.36
CA PRO A 105 1.76 -36.95 22.34
C PRO A 105 1.71 -38.06 23.38
N GLY A 106 1.01 -37.79 24.48
CA GLY A 106 1.01 -38.63 25.68
C GLY A 106 0.69 -37.90 26.98
N PHE A 107 0.00 -36.76 26.94
CA PHE A 107 -0.78 -36.34 28.10
C PHE A 107 -1.97 -37.29 28.22
N TYR A 108 -1.77 -38.38 28.98
CA TYR A 108 -2.71 -39.47 29.35
C TYR A 108 -3.80 -39.85 28.33
#